data_AF-A0A960AML6-F1
#
_entry.id   AF-A0A960AML6-F1
#
_cell.length_a   1.000
_cell.length_b   1.000
_cell.length_c   1.000
_cell.angle_alpha   90.00
_cell.angle_beta   90.00
_cell.angle_gamma   90.00
#
_symmetry.space_group_name_H-M   'P 1'
#
loop_
_entity.id
_entity.type
_entity.pdbx_description
1 polymer ?
#
loop_
_entity_poly.entity_id
_entity_poly.type
_entity_poly.pdbx_seq_one_letter_code
_entity_poly.pdbx_strand_id
1 'polypeptide(L)'
;TPLADAGMSKQLIRDTAREWGLAIWDKPQAACLSSRVAYGIQISPQRLARVEAAELALRRALADSGVSSVDVRVRDLGEQARIEVDAELAGRPGAWQAAAVAAVAGCGFAEAWIDPQGFRSGSMNEGLLPTT
;
A
#
# COMPACT_ATOMS: atom_id res chain seq x y z
N THR A 1 0.80 13.84 -22.15
CA THR A 1 1.64 14.24 -20.99
C THR A 1 2.89 14.87 -21.56
N PRO A 2 3.51 15.86 -20.90
CA PRO A 2 4.54 16.69 -21.51
C PRO A 2 5.68 15.91 -22.18
N LEU A 3 5.99 14.71 -21.68
CA LEU A 3 7.03 13.82 -22.21
C LEU A 3 6.55 12.94 -23.39
N ALA A 4 5.28 12.57 -23.44
CA ALA A 4 4.69 11.87 -24.59
C ALA A 4 4.55 12.81 -25.79
N ASP A 5 4.24 14.08 -25.51
CA ASP A 5 4.09 15.13 -26.53
C ASP A 5 5.45 15.54 -27.14
N ALA A 6 6.56 15.23 -26.45
CA ALA A 6 7.94 15.41 -26.92
C ALA A 6 8.52 14.22 -27.69
N GLY A 7 7.70 13.21 -28.05
CA GLY A 7 8.12 12.05 -28.86
C GLY A 7 9.12 11.11 -28.17
N MET A 8 9.34 11.26 -26.86
CA MET A 8 10.28 10.42 -26.13
C MET A 8 9.70 9.02 -25.92
N SER A 9 10.40 8.02 -26.46
CA SER A 9 10.05 6.63 -26.20
C SER A 9 10.28 6.27 -24.74
N LYS A 10 9.50 5.33 -24.20
CA LYS A 10 9.67 4.81 -22.82
C LYS A 10 11.07 4.22 -22.57
N GLN A 11 11.83 3.95 -23.63
CA GLN A 11 13.20 3.44 -23.56
C GLN A 11 14.17 4.60 -23.30
N LEU A 12 14.03 5.70 -24.05
CA LEU A 12 14.87 6.89 -23.92
C LEU A 12 14.79 7.55 -22.53
N ILE A 13 13.59 7.56 -21.92
CA ILE A 13 13.39 8.06 -20.56
C ILE A 13 14.15 7.23 -19.52
N ARG A 14 14.18 5.89 -19.71
CA ARG A 14 14.88 4.97 -18.79
C ARG A 14 16.40 5.07 -18.93
N ASP A 15 16.89 5.25 -20.15
CA ASP A 15 18.33 5.37 -20.41
C ASP A 15 18.89 6.69 -19.87
N THR A 16 18.14 7.80 -20.07
CA THR A 16 18.51 9.13 -19.53
C THR A 16 18.49 9.14 -17.99
N ALA A 17 17.51 8.48 -17.36
CA ALA A 17 17.43 8.40 -15.90
C ALA A 17 18.60 7.61 -15.28
N ARG A 18 19.14 6.61 -16.01
CA ARG A 18 20.32 5.84 -15.61
C ARG A 18 21.60 6.66 -15.68
N GLU A 19 21.74 7.45 -16.75
CA GLU A 19 22.93 8.28 -17.00
C GLU A 19 23.04 9.44 -16.01
N TRP A 20 21.92 9.91 -15.45
CA TRP A 20 21.87 10.98 -14.44
C TRP A 20 21.93 10.50 -12.98
N GLY A 21 22.18 9.21 -12.74
CA GLY A 21 22.32 8.67 -11.38
C GLY A 21 21.03 8.73 -10.54
N LEU A 22 19.86 8.84 -11.18
CA LEU A 22 18.58 8.88 -10.48
C LEU A 22 18.26 7.46 -9.95
N ALA A 23 18.20 7.31 -8.63
CA ALA A 23 17.90 6.06 -7.91
C ALA A 23 16.44 5.57 -8.08
N ILE A 24 15.90 5.67 -9.29
CA ILE A 24 14.51 5.37 -9.66
C ILE A 24 14.47 4.16 -10.60
N TRP A 25 15.62 3.61 -11.03
CA TRP A 25 15.69 2.56 -12.04
C TRP A 25 15.29 1.15 -11.54
N ASP A 26 15.24 0.92 -10.23
CA ASP A 26 14.96 -0.39 -9.59
C ASP A 26 13.65 -0.42 -8.78
N LYS A 27 12.65 0.37 -9.19
CA LYS A 27 11.31 0.27 -8.58
C LYS A 27 10.40 -0.56 -9.48
N PRO A 28 9.95 -1.76 -9.06
CA PRO A 28 8.92 -2.48 -9.78
C PRO A 28 7.67 -1.59 -9.86
N GLN A 29 6.86 -1.76 -10.90
CA GLN A 29 5.57 -1.08 -11.04
C GLN A 29 4.56 -1.59 -9.99
N ALA A 30 4.86 -1.36 -8.71
CA ALA A 30 3.91 -1.41 -7.62
C ALA A 30 3.23 -0.05 -7.56
N ALA A 31 1.90 -0.02 -7.48
CA ALA A 31 1.15 1.21 -7.24
C ALA A 31 1.83 2.00 -6.13
N CYS A 32 2.20 3.26 -6.41
CA CYS A 32 3.05 4.06 -5.53
C CYS A 32 2.61 3.92 -4.07
N LEU A 33 3.53 3.53 -3.18
CA LEU A 33 3.27 3.41 -1.73
C LEU A 33 2.68 4.71 -1.15
N SER A 34 2.87 5.85 -1.80
CA SER A 34 2.20 7.11 -1.47
C SER A 34 0.68 6.98 -1.40
N SER A 35 0.08 6.14 -2.26
CA SER A 35 -1.36 5.92 -2.28
C SER A 35 -1.84 5.12 -1.07
N ARG A 36 -0.98 4.72 -0.14
CA ARG A 36 -1.37 4.06 1.12
C ARG A 36 -1.40 5.06 2.28
N VAL A 37 -0.85 6.25 2.10
CA VAL A 37 -0.84 7.29 3.14
C VAL A 37 -2.09 8.15 3.00
N ALA A 38 -2.86 8.31 4.08
CA ALA A 38 -4.09 9.08 4.06
C ALA A 38 -3.85 10.55 3.64
N TYR A 39 -4.87 11.15 3.03
CA TYR A 39 -4.83 12.56 2.67
C TYR A 39 -4.65 13.45 3.91
N GLY A 40 -3.91 14.55 3.75
CA GLY A 40 -3.56 15.46 4.85
C GLY A 40 -2.37 15.01 5.69
N ILE A 41 -1.85 13.80 5.48
CA ILE A 41 -0.63 13.32 6.12
C ILE A 41 0.57 13.59 5.22
N GLN A 42 1.60 14.22 5.78
CA GLN A 42 2.86 14.43 5.09
C GLN A 42 3.51 13.09 4.76
N ILE A 43 3.74 12.84 3.47
CA ILE A 43 4.49 11.68 3.01
C ILE A 43 5.97 11.87 3.36
N SER A 44 6.58 10.86 3.98
CA SER A 44 8.01 10.83 4.28
C SER A 44 8.61 9.46 3.93
N PRO A 45 9.93 9.36 3.68
CA PRO A 45 10.60 8.08 3.47
C PRO A 45 10.34 7.08 4.60
N GLN A 46 10.30 7.54 5.85
CA GLN A 46 10.04 6.72 7.03
C GLN A 46 8.62 6.13 7.00
N ARG A 47 7.62 6.94 6.64
CA ARG A 47 6.23 6.46 6.49
C ARG A 47 6.10 5.45 5.36
N LEU A 48 6.75 5.70 4.22
CA LEU A 48 6.74 4.76 3.10
C LEU A 48 7.40 3.43 3.49
N ALA A 49 8.54 3.48 4.19
CA ALA A 49 9.25 2.29 4.65
C ALA A 49 8.43 1.46 5.65
N ARG A 50 7.73 2.10 6.60
CA ARG A 50 6.87 1.34 7.53
C ARG A 50 5.66 0.71 6.84
N VAL A 51 5.08 1.37 5.84
CA VAL A 51 3.98 0.81 5.04
C VAL A 51 4.47 -0.42 4.28
N GLU A 52 5.62 -0.33 3.63
CA GLU A 52 6.24 -1.46 2.93
C GLU A 52 6.52 -2.63 3.88
N ALA A 53 7.12 -2.35 5.04
CA ALA A 53 7.36 -3.35 6.08
C ALA A 53 6.07 -4.00 6.58
N ALA A 54 5.01 -3.21 6.76
CA ALA A 54 3.71 -3.70 7.21
C ALA A 54 3.01 -4.57 6.14
N GLU A 55 3.06 -4.20 4.86
CA GLU A 55 2.53 -5.04 3.77
C GLU A 55 3.30 -6.37 3.68
N LEU A 56 4.64 -6.36 3.87
CA LEU A 56 5.44 -7.58 3.91
C LEU A 56 5.13 -8.45 5.13
N ALA A 57 5.02 -7.85 6.32
CA ALA A 57 4.68 -8.55 7.56
C ALA A 57 3.29 -9.19 7.49
N LEU A 58 2.31 -8.47 6.93
CA LEU A 58 0.97 -8.99 6.69
C LEU A 58 0.98 -10.19 5.74
N ARG A 59 1.71 -10.13 4.62
CA ARG A 59 1.83 -11.26 3.68
C ARG A 59 2.41 -12.50 4.36
N ARG A 60 3.42 -12.33 5.22
CA ARG A 60 4.01 -13.42 6.00
C ARG A 60 3.02 -14.02 7.00
N ALA A 61 2.35 -13.17 7.78
CA ALA A 61 1.36 -13.60 8.76
C ALA A 61 0.20 -14.39 8.12
N LEU A 62 -0.26 -13.95 6.93
CA LEU A 62 -1.27 -14.69 6.16
C LEU A 62 -0.75 -16.06 5.70
N ALA A 63 0.47 -16.10 5.15
CA ALA A 63 1.09 -17.34 4.71
C ALA A 63 1.30 -18.35 5.86
N ASP A 64 1.79 -17.88 7.01
CA ASP A 64 1.97 -18.70 8.22
C ASP A 64 0.64 -19.24 8.77
N SER A 65 -0.46 -18.50 8.53
CA SER A 65 -1.82 -18.91 8.88
C SER A 65 -2.47 -19.83 7.82
N GLY A 66 -1.77 -20.17 6.74
CA GLY A 66 -2.32 -20.96 5.64
C GLY A 66 -3.38 -20.23 4.81
N VAL A 67 -3.36 -18.90 4.83
CA VAL A 67 -4.31 -18.04 4.14
C VAL A 67 -3.61 -17.31 2.99
N SER A 68 -4.24 -17.27 1.83
CA SER A 68 -3.81 -16.43 0.71
C SER A 68 -4.76 -15.25 0.52
N SER A 69 -4.21 -14.13 0.07
CA SER A 69 -4.93 -12.94 -0.39
C SER A 69 -4.18 -12.38 -1.59
N VAL A 70 -4.90 -12.11 -2.68
CA VAL A 70 -4.33 -11.53 -3.89
C VAL A 70 -4.02 -10.06 -3.64
N ASP A 71 -5.02 -9.32 -3.16
CA ASP A 71 -4.87 -7.94 -2.74
C ASP A 71 -4.47 -7.88 -1.27
N VAL A 72 -3.40 -7.14 -1.00
CA VAL A 72 -2.92 -6.84 0.34
C VAL A 72 -2.46 -5.39 0.35
N ARG A 73 -3.10 -4.57 1.18
CA ARG A 73 -2.68 -3.19 1.40
C ARG A 73 -2.72 -2.85 2.88
N VAL A 74 -1.76 -2.04 3.31
CA VAL A 74 -1.78 -1.40 4.63
C VAL A 74 -1.88 0.10 4.41
N ARG A 75 -2.98 0.71 4.86
CA ARG A 75 -3.18 2.16 4.79
C ARG A 75 -2.66 2.81 6.06
N ASP A 76 -1.77 3.77 5.92
CA ASP A 76 -1.25 4.61 6.99
C ASP A 76 -2.20 5.79 7.23
N LEU A 77 -2.83 5.80 8.41
CA LEU A 77 -3.78 6.82 8.86
C LEU A 77 -3.18 7.75 9.93
N GLY A 78 -1.85 7.82 10.04
CA GLY A 78 -1.18 8.63 11.07
C GLY A 78 -0.52 7.74 12.10
N GLU A 79 -1.17 7.52 13.23
CA GLU A 79 -0.71 6.54 14.24
C GLU A 79 -1.37 5.17 14.05
N GLN A 80 -2.38 5.10 13.21
CA GLN A 80 -3.20 3.91 12.99
C GLN A 80 -2.97 3.32 11.59
N ALA A 81 -3.23 2.02 11.47
CA ALA A 81 -3.19 1.31 10.20
C ALA A 81 -4.51 0.60 9.88
N ARG A 82 -4.97 0.74 8.64
CA ARG A 82 -6.09 -0.06 8.11
C ARG A 82 -5.58 -1.12 7.15
N ILE A 83 -5.92 -2.37 7.43
CA ILE A 83 -5.56 -3.54 6.64
C ILE A 83 -6.67 -3.82 5.62
N GLU A 84 -6.33 -3.83 4.34
CA GLU A 84 -7.23 -4.20 3.24
C GLU A 84 -6.73 -5.51 2.62
N VAL A 85 -7.57 -6.54 2.66
CA VAL A 85 -7.35 -7.86 2.04
C VAL A 85 -8.51 -8.17 1.09
N ASP A 86 -8.47 -9.27 0.34
CA ASP A 86 -9.59 -9.68 -0.52
C ASP A 86 -10.93 -9.65 0.25
N ALA A 87 -12.00 -9.14 -0.37
CA ALA A 87 -13.30 -8.97 0.30
C ALA A 87 -13.86 -10.29 0.86
N GLU A 88 -13.68 -11.39 0.13
CA GLU A 88 -14.05 -12.73 0.59
C GLU A 88 -13.28 -13.14 1.86
N LEU A 89 -12.00 -12.79 1.93
CA LEU A 89 -11.18 -13.06 3.11
C LEU A 89 -11.61 -12.17 4.28
N ALA A 90 -11.86 -10.88 4.04
CA ALA A 90 -12.31 -9.94 5.09
C ALA A 90 -13.62 -10.40 5.75
N GLY A 91 -14.53 -10.99 4.97
CA GLY A 91 -15.77 -11.57 5.46
C GLY A 91 -15.62 -12.94 6.17
N ARG A 92 -14.43 -13.55 6.15
CA ARG A 92 -14.18 -14.87 6.73
C ARG A 92 -13.47 -14.77 8.08
N PRO A 93 -14.21 -14.90 9.21
CA PRO A 93 -13.60 -14.86 10.53
C PRO A 93 -12.59 -16.01 10.71
N GLY A 94 -11.51 -15.76 11.44
CA GLY A 94 -10.52 -16.79 11.72
C GLY A 94 -9.30 -16.29 12.49
N ALA A 95 -8.49 -17.23 12.98
CA ALA A 95 -7.30 -16.93 13.79
C ALA A 95 -6.27 -16.05 13.05
N TRP A 96 -6.29 -16.06 11.71
CA TRP A 96 -5.44 -15.22 10.86
C TRP A 96 -5.61 -13.72 11.15
N GLN A 97 -6.80 -13.28 11.59
CA GLN A 97 -7.11 -11.86 11.82
C GLN A 97 -6.24 -11.28 12.94
N ALA A 98 -6.11 -12.01 14.05
CA ALA A 98 -5.29 -11.58 15.18
C ALA A 98 -3.80 -11.52 14.81
N ALA A 99 -3.31 -12.50 14.05
CA ALA A 99 -1.93 -12.52 13.57
C ALA A 99 -1.64 -11.36 12.60
N ALA A 100 -2.55 -11.09 11.67
CA ALA A 100 -2.45 -9.97 10.73
C ALA A 100 -2.41 -8.62 11.44
N VAL A 101 -3.33 -8.38 12.40
CA VAL A 101 -3.39 -7.14 13.19
C VAL A 101 -2.12 -6.96 14.01
N ALA A 102 -1.66 -8.01 14.72
CA ALA A 102 -0.45 -7.94 15.52
C ALA A 102 0.80 -7.68 14.68
N ALA A 103 0.93 -8.34 13.52
CA ALA A 103 2.05 -8.16 12.60
C ALA A 103 2.14 -6.72 12.09
N VAL A 104 1.01 -6.12 11.72
CA VAL A 104 0.96 -4.74 11.21
C VAL A 104 1.18 -3.73 12.33
N ALA A 105 0.55 -3.89 13.50
CA ALA A 105 0.78 -3.01 14.65
C ALA A 105 2.28 -2.99 15.06
N GLY A 106 2.93 -4.16 15.01
CA GLY A 106 4.37 -4.31 15.27
C GLY A 106 5.29 -3.52 14.32
N CYS A 107 4.79 -2.98 13.21
CA CYS A 107 5.55 -2.15 12.27
C CYS A 107 5.57 -0.65 12.63
N GLY A 108 5.19 -0.30 13.87
CA GLY A 108 5.23 1.09 14.34
C GLY A 108 3.91 1.84 14.13
N PHE A 109 2.79 1.14 14.28
CA PHE A 109 1.45 1.72 14.41
C PHE A 109 0.94 1.48 15.82
N ALA A 110 0.31 2.49 16.42
CA ALA A 110 -0.31 2.38 17.74
C ALA A 110 -1.49 1.40 17.73
N GLU A 111 -2.20 1.31 16.60
CA GLU A 111 -3.35 0.43 16.42
C GLU A 111 -3.45 -0.02 14.95
N ALA A 112 -3.96 -1.22 14.74
CA ALA A 112 -4.31 -1.72 13.42
C ALA A 112 -5.64 -2.48 13.44
N TRP A 113 -6.40 -2.40 12.35
CA TRP A 113 -7.62 -3.19 12.17
C TRP A 113 -7.81 -3.62 10.72
N ILE A 114 -8.63 -4.64 10.51
CA ILE A 114 -9.01 -5.12 9.19
C ILE A 114 -10.26 -4.38 8.73
N ASP A 115 -10.22 -3.84 7.51
CA ASP A 115 -11.42 -3.27 6.87
C ASP A 115 -12.41 -4.41 6.58
N PRO A 116 -13.62 -4.41 7.17
CA PRO A 116 -14.60 -5.48 6.98
C PRO A 116 -15.10 -5.56 5.53
N GLN A 117 -14.99 -4.48 4.77
CA GLN A 117 -15.35 -4.45 3.35
C GLN A 117 -14.22 -4.96 2.44
N GLY A 118 -13.03 -5.22 3.00
CA GLY A 118 -11.85 -5.62 2.26
C GLY A 118 -11.37 -4.58 1.26
N PHE A 119 -10.51 -5.01 0.35
CA PHE A 119 -9.93 -4.20 -0.71
C PHE A 119 -10.99 -3.84 -1.75
N ARG A 120 -11.11 -2.54 -2.02
CA ARG A 120 -11.87 -1.99 -3.15
C ARG A 120 -11.00 -0.99 -3.90
N SER A 121 -11.00 -1.09 -5.23
CA SER A 121 -10.31 -0.08 -6.06
C SER A 121 -10.93 1.30 -5.81
N GLY A 122 -10.10 2.30 -5.47
CA GLY A 122 -10.57 3.65 -5.18
C GLY A 122 -11.08 3.91 -3.76
N SER A 123 -10.97 2.95 -2.82
CA SER A 123 -11.45 3.10 -1.42
C SER A 123 -10.98 4.37 -0.68
N MET A 124 -9.82 4.91 -1.05
CA MET A 124 -9.30 6.15 -0.48
C MET A 124 -10.00 7.42 -0.98
N ASN A 125 -10.75 7.35 -2.07
CA ASN A 125 -11.44 8.49 -2.67
C ASN A 125 -12.89 8.64 -2.18
N GLU A 126 -13.43 7.65 -1.45
CA GLU A 126 -14.84 7.63 -1.00
C GLU A 126 -15.18 8.78 -0.05
N GLY A 127 -14.21 9.31 0.70
CA GLY A 127 -14.40 10.48 1.58
C GLY A 127 -14.11 11.84 0.93
N LEU A 128 -13.75 11.87 -0.36
CA LEU A 128 -13.36 13.08 -1.10
C LEU A 128 -14.36 13.49 -2.19
N LEU A 129 -15.44 12.73 -2.39
CA LEU A 129 -16.48 13.11 -3.35
C LEU A 129 -17.24 14.33 -2.81
N PRO A 130 -17.35 15.43 -3.57
CA PRO A 130 -18.21 16.53 -3.17
C PRO A 130 -19.65 16.00 -3.07
N THR A 131 -20.27 16.21 -1.91
CA THR A 131 -21.71 15.97 -1.75
C THR A 131 -22.41 16.92 -2.72
N THR A 132 -22.96 16.36 -3.79
CA THR A 132 -23.78 17.11 -4.75
C THR A 132 -25.22 17.11 -4.26
#